data_AF-A0A182PB72-F1
#
_entry.id   AF-A0A182PB72-F1
#
_cell.length_a   1.000
_cell.length_b   1.000
_cell.length_c   1.000
_cell.angle_alpha   90.00
_cell.angle_beta   90.00
_cell.angle_gamma   90.00
#
_symmetry.space_group_name_H-M   'P 1'
#
loop_
_entity.id
_entity.type
_entity.pdbx_description
1 polymer ?
#
loop_
_entity_poly.entity_id
_entity_poly.type
_entity_poly.pdbx_seq_one_letter_code
_entity_poly.pdbx_strand_id
1 'polypeptide(L)'
;MRNGYEIILTSGGREKARQTRRYQLTVIDILADYIRFRCESVTGLDPPAEPAILLRECNRIVGSMFVIFDGSVELMTLTLLSTSASRQHALLLYPVFENVLTAGMGRPDYDTVPGYVRMLLCFKRWKSLASGRDEKATIDAHAIRLLPGRCPSVRRASDLCFLRLLPPVPPGQRTAETRHLLVNDLFALEHCIAQFQRHHRRTAIGMCGPDESSARQQDRGDNSSIHQRTLVSVQACVGR
;
A
#
# COMPACT_ATOMS: atom_id res chain seq x y z
N MET A 1 13.63 16.48 42.45
CA MET A 1 12.38 17.00 41.87
C MET A 1 12.65 17.43 40.43
N ARG A 2 12.44 16.53 39.46
CA ARG A 2 12.48 16.83 38.02
C ARG A 2 11.29 16.13 37.35
N ASN A 3 10.59 16.90 36.53
CA ASN A 3 9.85 16.50 35.32
C ASN A 3 8.47 15.83 35.47
N GLY A 4 7.51 16.54 36.09
CA GLY A 4 6.07 16.28 35.88
C GLY A 4 5.46 16.98 34.66
N TYR A 5 6.07 18.07 34.18
CA TYR A 5 5.51 18.93 33.11
C TYR A 5 5.88 18.52 31.68
N GLU A 6 6.89 17.65 31.50
CA GLU A 6 7.35 17.18 30.18
C GLU A 6 6.47 16.05 29.61
N ILE A 7 5.76 15.33 30.49
CA ILE A 7 4.91 14.18 30.13
C ILE A 7 3.54 14.65 29.59
N ILE A 8 3.05 15.80 30.05
CA ILE A 8 1.73 16.33 29.67
C ILE A 8 1.77 16.96 28.27
N LEU A 9 2.86 17.66 27.93
CA LEU A 9 3.03 18.27 26.60
C LEU A 9 3.25 17.24 25.48
N THR A 10 3.90 16.11 25.80
CA THR A 10 4.14 15.02 24.84
C THR A 10 2.91 14.16 24.59
N SER A 11 2.04 13.99 25.59
CA SER A 11 0.77 13.27 25.45
C SER A 11 -0.22 14.00 24.52
N GLY A 12 -0.44 15.30 24.74
CA GLY A 12 -1.34 16.11 23.91
C GLY A 12 -0.87 16.26 22.45
N GLY A 13 0.44 16.28 22.20
CA GLY A 13 1.00 16.32 20.84
C GLY A 13 0.79 15.00 20.08
N ARG A 14 0.95 13.86 20.75
CA ARG A 14 0.70 12.53 20.16
C ARG A 14 -0.76 12.31 19.82
N GLU A 15 -1.66 12.77 20.69
CA GLU A 15 -3.11 12.67 20.47
C GLU A 15 -3.55 13.54 19.29
N LYS A 16 -3.08 14.80 19.21
CA LYS A 16 -3.31 15.67 18.05
C LYS A 16 -2.79 15.05 16.75
N ALA A 17 -1.57 14.52 16.75
CA ALA A 17 -0.99 13.86 15.58
C ALA A 17 -1.81 12.64 15.14
N ARG A 18 -2.31 11.85 16.10
CA ARG A 18 -3.19 10.70 15.83
C ARG A 18 -4.54 11.15 15.26
N GLN A 19 -5.11 12.23 15.78
CA GLN A 19 -6.35 12.82 15.28
C GLN A 19 -6.19 13.32 13.84
N THR A 20 -5.10 14.04 13.55
CA THR A 20 -4.75 14.50 12.20
C THR A 20 -4.63 13.33 11.23
N ARG A 21 -3.96 12.24 11.63
CA ARG A 21 -3.82 11.05 10.79
C ARG A 21 -5.14 10.35 10.52
N ARG A 22 -6.03 10.24 11.52
CA ARG A 22 -7.38 9.70 11.31
C ARG A 22 -8.17 10.55 10.33
N TYR A 23 -8.11 11.87 10.48
CA TYR A 23 -8.75 12.80 9.56
C TYR A 23 -8.24 12.62 8.12
N GLN A 24 -6.92 12.52 7.93
CA GLN A 24 -6.33 12.25 6.61
C GLN A 24 -6.85 10.94 5.99
N LEU A 25 -6.95 9.87 6.77
CA LEU A 25 -7.51 8.59 6.29
C LEU A 25 -8.99 8.73 5.87
N THR A 26 -9.79 9.48 6.63
CA THR A 26 -11.18 9.77 6.25
C THR A 26 -11.26 10.58 4.96
N VAL A 27 -10.41 11.60 4.80
CA VAL A 27 -10.35 12.41 3.57
C VAL A 27 -9.95 11.56 2.37
N ILE A 28 -8.99 10.65 2.54
CA ILE A 28 -8.60 9.67 1.51
C ILE A 28 -9.80 8.86 1.04
N ASP A 29 -10.58 8.31 1.97
CA ASP A 29 -11.74 7.46 1.65
C ASP A 29 -12.85 8.26 0.95
N ILE A 30 -13.15 9.47 1.45
CA ILE A 30 -14.12 10.38 0.81
C ILE A 30 -13.69 10.73 -0.62
N LEU A 31 -12.42 11.05 -0.83
CA LEU A 31 -11.93 11.38 -2.17
C LEU A 31 -11.93 10.18 -3.11
N ALA A 32 -11.62 8.98 -2.62
CA ALA A 32 -11.72 7.76 -3.43
C ALA A 32 -13.16 7.50 -3.89
N ASP A 33 -14.14 7.68 -2.99
CA ASP A 33 -15.57 7.59 -3.34
C ASP A 33 -16.01 8.68 -4.30
N TYR A 34 -15.54 9.92 -4.10
CA TYR A 34 -15.79 11.02 -5.02
C TYR A 34 -15.25 10.71 -6.43
N ILE A 35 -14.01 10.24 -6.55
CA ILE A 35 -13.41 9.88 -7.84
C ILE A 35 -14.22 8.76 -8.50
N ARG A 36 -14.58 7.72 -7.75
CA ARG A 36 -15.44 6.63 -8.25
C ARG A 36 -16.76 7.18 -8.78
N PHE A 37 -17.45 8.03 -8.01
CA PHE A 37 -18.69 8.66 -8.42
C PHE A 37 -18.53 9.49 -9.70
N ARG A 38 -17.42 10.23 -9.86
CA ARG A 38 -17.14 10.99 -11.09
C ARG A 38 -16.90 10.06 -12.28
N CYS A 39 -16.17 8.96 -12.08
CA CYS A 39 -15.99 7.94 -13.11
C CYS A 39 -17.33 7.36 -13.56
N GLU A 40 -18.17 6.93 -12.62
CA GLU A 40 -19.51 6.38 -12.88
C GLU A 40 -20.38 7.38 -13.66
N SER A 41 -20.38 8.65 -13.23
CA SER A 41 -21.12 9.74 -13.88
C SER A 41 -20.71 9.94 -15.33
N VAL A 42 -19.42 9.84 -15.64
CA VAL A 42 -18.89 10.01 -17.00
C VAL A 42 -19.17 8.78 -17.86
N THR A 43 -19.03 7.58 -17.30
CA THR A 43 -19.27 6.32 -18.03
C THR A 43 -20.74 6.06 -18.32
N GLY A 44 -21.65 6.64 -17.53
CA GLY A 44 -23.09 6.51 -17.70
C GLY A 44 -23.72 7.50 -18.70
N LEU A 45 -22.93 8.35 -19.36
CA LEU A 45 -23.45 9.32 -20.33
C LEU A 45 -23.79 8.64 -21.67
N ASP A 46 -24.97 8.98 -22.19
CA ASP A 46 -25.40 8.67 -23.56
C ASP A 46 -25.87 9.97 -24.24
N PRO A 47 -25.14 10.50 -25.24
CA PRO A 47 -23.95 9.94 -25.88
C PRO A 47 -22.69 9.96 -24.98
N PRO A 48 -21.63 9.19 -25.33
CA PRO A 48 -20.37 9.16 -24.58
C PRO A 48 -19.77 10.55 -24.37
N ALA A 49 -19.13 10.74 -23.21
CA ALA A 49 -18.53 12.01 -22.82
C ALA A 49 -17.53 12.54 -23.87
N GLU A 50 -17.66 13.81 -24.23
CA GLU A 50 -16.69 14.47 -25.11
C GLU A 50 -15.30 14.57 -24.44
N PRO A 51 -14.20 14.53 -25.23
CA PRO A 51 -12.83 14.64 -24.70
C PRO A 51 -12.60 15.89 -23.83
N ALA A 52 -13.24 17.02 -24.16
CA ALA A 52 -13.13 18.26 -23.38
C ALA A 52 -13.72 18.13 -21.97
N ILE A 53 -14.81 17.37 -21.81
CA ILE A 53 -15.43 17.08 -20.52
C ILE A 53 -14.51 16.17 -19.71
N LEU A 54 -13.97 15.11 -20.32
CA LEU A 54 -13.02 14.19 -19.67
C LEU A 54 -11.79 14.93 -19.15
N LEU A 55 -11.22 15.81 -19.96
CA LEU A 55 -10.06 16.62 -19.57
C LEU A 55 -10.39 17.57 -18.42
N ARG A 56 -11.54 18.25 -18.48
CA ARG A 56 -12.01 19.13 -17.40
C ARG A 56 -12.17 18.35 -16.09
N GLU A 57 -12.75 17.16 -16.15
CA GLU A 57 -12.95 16.33 -14.96
C GLU A 57 -11.66 15.75 -14.40
N CYS A 58 -10.73 15.33 -15.26
CA CYS A 58 -9.39 14.94 -14.86
C CYS A 58 -8.70 16.09 -14.10
N ASN A 59 -8.64 17.28 -14.71
CA ASN A 59 -8.02 18.46 -14.11
C ASN A 59 -8.67 18.86 -12.79
N ARG A 60 -10.00 18.75 -12.70
CA ARG A 60 -10.75 19.02 -11.46
C ARG A 60 -10.38 18.03 -10.36
N ILE A 61 -10.33 16.74 -10.66
CA ILE A 61 -9.94 15.69 -9.70
C ILE A 61 -8.50 15.94 -9.22
N VAL A 62 -7.56 16.04 -10.17
CA VAL A 62 -6.14 16.22 -9.89
C VAL A 62 -5.92 17.51 -9.08
N GLY A 63 -6.48 18.63 -9.52
CA GLY A 63 -6.39 19.92 -8.82
C GLY A 63 -6.98 19.86 -7.41
N SER A 64 -8.12 19.20 -7.23
CA SER A 64 -8.73 19.03 -5.90
C SER A 64 -7.81 18.24 -4.96
N MET A 65 -7.20 17.15 -5.45
CA MET A 65 -6.26 16.35 -4.66
C MET A 65 -5.02 17.17 -4.26
N PHE A 66 -4.45 17.94 -5.20
CA PHE A 66 -3.31 18.80 -4.92
C PHE A 66 -3.62 19.84 -3.84
N VAL A 67 -4.79 20.50 -3.92
CA VAL A 67 -5.19 21.52 -2.95
C VAL A 67 -5.48 20.89 -1.57
N ILE A 68 -6.24 19.80 -1.53
CA ILE A 68 -6.65 19.17 -0.26
C ILE A 68 -5.46 18.57 0.49
N PHE A 69 -4.51 17.99 -0.24
CA PHE A 69 -3.34 17.33 0.33
C PHE A 69 -2.09 18.19 0.34
N ASP A 70 -2.18 19.46 -0.04
CA ASP A 70 -1.04 20.37 -0.12
C ASP A 70 0.14 19.76 -0.92
N GLY A 71 -0.18 19.10 -2.03
CA GLY A 71 0.79 18.39 -2.87
C GLY A 71 1.45 17.16 -2.26
N SER A 72 0.94 16.63 -1.14
CA SER A 72 1.49 15.42 -0.52
C SER A 72 1.34 14.18 -1.42
N VAL A 73 2.46 13.72 -1.98
CA VAL A 73 2.54 12.50 -2.81
C VAL A 73 1.97 11.30 -2.09
N GLU A 74 2.28 11.15 -0.80
CA GLU A 74 1.83 10.02 -0.01
C GLU A 74 0.30 9.97 0.01
N LEU A 75 -0.36 11.07 0.37
CA LEU A 75 -1.81 11.11 0.48
C LEU A 75 -2.50 10.97 -0.89
N MET A 76 -1.96 11.64 -1.92
CA MET A 76 -2.49 11.56 -3.27
C MET A 76 -2.47 10.12 -3.81
N THR A 77 -1.35 9.43 -3.65
CA THR A 77 -1.20 8.04 -4.12
C THR A 77 -1.94 7.03 -3.25
N LEU A 78 -2.12 7.29 -1.95
CA LEU A 78 -3.03 6.52 -1.10
C LEU A 78 -4.47 6.63 -1.60
N THR A 79 -4.93 7.83 -1.98
CA THR A 79 -6.25 8.02 -2.61
C THR A 79 -6.38 7.26 -3.92
N LEU A 80 -5.34 7.27 -4.77
CA LEU A 80 -5.36 6.47 -6.01
C LEU A 80 -5.48 4.97 -5.74
N LEU A 81 -4.77 4.44 -4.74
CA LEU A 81 -4.89 3.02 -4.35
C LEU A 81 -6.24 2.69 -3.72
N SER A 82 -6.86 3.63 -3.02
CA SER A 82 -8.22 3.48 -2.47
C SER A 82 -9.31 3.54 -3.53
N THR A 83 -9.01 4.02 -4.73
CA THR A 83 -9.98 4.08 -5.83
C THR A 83 -10.11 2.72 -6.51
N SER A 84 -11.36 2.28 -6.71
CA SER A 84 -11.66 1.08 -7.50
C SER A 84 -11.38 1.33 -8.98
N ALA A 85 -10.37 0.66 -9.52
CA ALA A 85 -9.99 0.74 -10.92
C ALA A 85 -10.68 -0.38 -11.72
N SER A 86 -11.94 -0.15 -12.09
CA SER A 86 -12.61 -0.93 -13.12
C SER A 86 -12.13 -0.46 -14.49
N ARG A 87 -12.01 -1.38 -15.47
CA ARG A 87 -11.74 -1.00 -16.87
C ARG A 87 -12.79 -0.05 -17.43
N GLN A 88 -14.02 -0.11 -16.93
CA GLN A 88 -15.07 0.83 -17.32
C GLN A 88 -14.69 2.27 -16.99
N HIS A 89 -13.99 2.48 -15.87
CA HIS A 89 -13.56 3.80 -15.41
C HIS A 89 -12.28 4.30 -16.08
N ALA A 90 -11.66 3.52 -16.97
CA ALA A 90 -10.33 3.81 -17.52
C ALA A 90 -10.26 5.17 -18.24
N LEU A 91 -11.33 5.58 -18.94
CA LEU A 91 -11.36 6.85 -19.69
C LEU A 91 -11.04 8.08 -18.83
N LEU A 92 -11.51 8.10 -17.57
CA LEU A 92 -11.22 9.19 -16.64
C LEU A 92 -10.07 8.84 -15.69
N LEU A 93 -9.98 7.58 -15.25
CA LEU A 93 -9.03 7.19 -14.23
C LEU A 93 -7.60 7.08 -14.77
N TYR A 94 -7.41 6.64 -16.01
CA TYR A 94 -6.10 6.57 -16.65
C TYR A 94 -5.37 7.92 -16.64
N PRO A 95 -5.95 9.02 -17.17
CA PRO A 95 -5.27 10.31 -17.17
C PRO A 95 -5.09 10.88 -15.75
N VAL A 96 -5.95 10.54 -14.78
CA VAL A 96 -5.75 10.92 -13.37
C VAL A 96 -4.50 10.25 -12.80
N PHE A 97 -4.33 8.94 -13.00
CA PHE A 97 -3.11 8.23 -12.59
C PHE A 97 -1.87 8.79 -13.29
N GLU A 98 -1.96 9.02 -14.60
CA GLU A 98 -0.88 9.60 -15.38
C GLU A 98 -0.44 10.95 -14.81
N ASN A 99 -1.38 11.88 -14.61
CA ASN A 99 -1.06 13.22 -14.10
C ASN A 99 -0.46 13.16 -12.70
N VAL A 100 -1.01 12.37 -11.78
CA VAL A 100 -0.50 12.30 -10.40
C VAL A 100 0.88 11.60 -10.33
N LEU A 101 1.12 10.57 -11.14
CA LEU A 101 2.37 9.79 -11.08
C LEU A 101 3.49 10.38 -11.94
N THR A 102 3.17 11.26 -12.90
CA THR A 102 4.15 11.90 -13.78
C THR A 102 4.33 13.39 -13.54
N ALA A 103 3.39 14.06 -12.85
CA ALA A 103 3.64 15.39 -12.31
C ALA A 103 4.94 15.31 -11.50
N GLY A 104 5.87 16.23 -11.76
CA GLY A 104 7.18 16.29 -11.10
C GLY A 104 7.02 16.60 -9.61
N MET A 105 6.51 15.63 -8.86
CA MET A 105 6.26 15.75 -7.44
C MET A 105 7.60 15.98 -6.75
N GLY A 106 7.62 16.87 -5.76
CA GLY A 106 8.80 17.13 -4.94
C GLY A 106 9.37 15.87 -4.29
N ARG A 107 10.49 16.04 -3.56
CA ARG A 107 11.35 14.98 -3.00
C ARG A 107 10.56 13.71 -2.64
N PRO A 108 10.65 12.65 -3.44
CA PRO A 108 9.69 11.58 -3.35
C PRO A 108 10.02 10.60 -2.22
N ASP A 109 9.00 10.24 -1.44
CA ASP A 109 9.11 9.35 -0.27
C ASP A 109 9.26 7.85 -0.63
N TYR A 110 9.66 7.52 -1.86
CA TYR A 110 9.86 6.13 -2.28
C TYR A 110 11.24 5.55 -1.90
N ASP A 111 12.05 6.31 -1.15
CA ASP A 111 13.30 5.83 -0.53
C ASP A 111 13.05 4.97 0.73
N THR A 112 11.79 4.87 1.15
CA THR A 112 11.34 3.97 2.23
C THR A 112 10.66 2.73 1.65
N VAL A 113 10.70 1.61 2.37
CA VAL A 113 10.00 0.38 1.94
C VAL A 113 8.50 0.63 1.71
N PRO A 114 7.74 1.29 2.63
CA PRO A 114 6.33 1.56 2.39
C PRO A 114 6.09 2.47 1.19
N GLY A 115 6.89 3.51 1.00
CA GLY A 115 6.76 4.42 -0.14
C GLY A 115 7.08 3.75 -1.47
N TYR A 116 8.13 2.92 -1.52
CA TYR A 116 8.47 2.10 -2.69
C TYR A 116 7.32 1.17 -3.06
N VAL A 117 6.80 0.39 -2.10
CA VAL A 117 5.69 -0.54 -2.34
C VAL A 117 4.44 0.22 -2.77
N ARG A 118 4.08 1.34 -2.11
CA ARG A 118 2.95 2.20 -2.49
C ARG A 118 3.03 2.61 -3.95
N MET A 119 4.16 3.16 -4.37
CA MET A 119 4.35 3.63 -5.74
C MET A 119 4.35 2.48 -6.75
N LEU A 120 4.98 1.34 -6.43
CA LEU A 120 4.94 0.15 -7.28
C LEU A 120 3.50 -0.33 -7.50
N LEU A 121 2.68 -0.35 -6.44
CA LEU A 121 1.26 -0.67 -6.53
C LEU A 121 0.49 0.33 -7.39
N CYS A 122 0.77 1.63 -7.26
CA CYS A 122 0.17 2.66 -8.10
C CYS A 122 0.50 2.46 -9.59
N PHE A 123 1.76 2.16 -9.93
CA PHE A 123 2.14 1.89 -11.32
C PHE A 123 1.51 0.61 -11.85
N LYS A 124 1.42 -0.46 -11.05
CA LYS A 124 0.69 -1.67 -11.46
C LYS A 124 -0.80 -1.40 -11.67
N ARG A 125 -1.43 -0.61 -10.81
CA ARG A 125 -2.83 -0.19 -10.93
C ARG A 125 -3.05 0.63 -12.20
N TRP A 126 -2.20 1.61 -12.47
CA TRP A 126 -2.24 2.37 -13.72
C TRP A 126 -2.06 1.47 -14.95
N LYS A 127 -1.07 0.57 -14.92
CA LYS A 127 -0.82 -0.40 -15.98
C LYS A 127 -2.00 -1.35 -16.22
N SER A 128 -2.80 -1.64 -15.19
CA SER A 128 -4.01 -2.47 -15.32
C SER A 128 -5.16 -1.79 -16.07
N LEU A 129 -5.14 -0.45 -16.12
CA LEU A 129 -6.07 0.38 -16.91
C LEU A 129 -5.65 0.47 -18.39
N ALA A 130 -4.36 0.25 -18.69
CA ALA A 130 -3.84 0.31 -20.05
C ALA A 130 -4.31 -0.90 -20.89
N SER A 131 -4.72 -0.62 -22.12
CA SER A 131 -5.21 -1.64 -23.05
C SER A 131 -4.10 -2.08 -24.01
N GLY A 132 -3.22 -1.17 -24.41
CA GLY A 132 -2.16 -1.40 -25.40
C GLY A 132 -0.83 -1.87 -24.79
N ARG A 133 -0.01 -2.58 -25.60
CA ARG A 133 1.36 -2.94 -25.23
C ARG A 133 2.26 -1.70 -25.10
N ASP A 134 2.10 -0.73 -25.99
CA ASP A 134 2.92 0.49 -26.01
C ASP A 134 2.65 1.39 -24.80
N GLU A 135 1.37 1.52 -24.41
CA GLU A 135 0.97 2.21 -23.18
C GLU A 135 1.62 1.54 -21.95
N LYS A 136 1.55 0.20 -21.86
CA LYS A 136 2.15 -0.56 -20.76
C LYS A 136 3.66 -0.39 -20.71
N ALA A 137 4.33 -0.40 -21.87
CA ALA A 137 5.77 -0.15 -21.96
C ALA A 137 6.14 1.28 -21.54
N THR A 138 5.31 2.27 -21.88
CA THR A 138 5.47 3.66 -21.45
C THR A 138 5.35 3.80 -19.94
N ILE A 139 4.33 3.17 -19.34
CA ILE A 139 4.14 3.13 -17.88
C ILE A 139 5.34 2.46 -17.20
N ASP A 140 5.82 1.33 -17.72
CA ASP A 140 7.01 0.65 -17.18
C ASP A 140 8.26 1.55 -17.26
N ALA A 141 8.44 2.28 -18.37
CA ALA A 141 9.56 3.22 -18.52
C ALA A 141 9.48 4.39 -17.52
N HIS A 142 8.28 4.91 -17.25
CA HIS A 142 8.09 5.92 -16.19
C HIS A 142 8.40 5.35 -14.80
N ALA A 143 7.88 4.16 -14.49
CA ALA A 143 8.13 3.51 -13.21
C ALA A 143 9.63 3.23 -12.98
N ILE A 144 10.34 2.72 -13.99
CA ILE A 144 11.78 2.42 -13.92
C ILE A 144 12.63 3.69 -13.76
N ARG A 145 12.19 4.81 -14.35
CA ARG A 145 12.88 6.11 -14.23
C ARG A 145 12.73 6.69 -12.82
N LEU A 146 11.57 6.48 -12.22
CA LEU A 146 11.19 7.10 -10.95
C LEU A 146 11.63 6.26 -9.74
N LEU A 147 11.35 4.95 -9.76
CA LEU A 147 11.63 4.06 -8.64
C LEU A 147 13.09 3.60 -8.62
N PRO A 148 13.66 3.33 -7.43
CA PRO A 148 14.95 2.67 -7.34
C PRO A 148 14.89 1.31 -8.04
N GLY A 149 16.02 0.84 -8.60
CA GLY A 149 16.07 -0.46 -9.28
C GLY A 149 15.84 -1.67 -8.36
N ARG A 150 15.92 -1.46 -7.04
CA ARG A 150 15.66 -2.44 -5.98
C ARG A 150 14.82 -1.84 -4.87
N CYS A 151 14.10 -2.70 -4.15
CA CYS A 151 13.41 -2.29 -2.94
C CYS A 151 14.43 -1.71 -1.93
N PRO A 152 14.14 -0.56 -1.29
CA PRO A 152 14.99 -0.01 -0.24
C PRO A 152 15.22 -1.00 0.92
N SER A 153 16.33 -0.84 1.63
CA SER A 153 16.63 -1.68 2.79
C SER A 153 15.64 -1.42 3.93
N VAL A 154 15.24 -2.50 4.60
CA VAL A 154 14.42 -2.47 5.82
C VAL A 154 15.14 -1.65 6.89
N ARG A 155 14.46 -0.63 7.43
CA ARG A 155 14.97 0.21 8.51
C ARG A 155 14.23 -0.03 9.82
N ARG A 156 12.98 -0.50 9.75
CA ARG A 156 12.10 -0.73 10.90
C ARG A 156 11.43 -2.09 10.78
N ALA A 157 11.08 -2.69 11.91
CA ALA A 157 10.31 -3.95 11.93
C ALA A 157 8.96 -3.83 11.19
N SER A 158 8.33 -2.65 11.23
CA SER A 158 7.09 -2.37 10.49
C SER A 158 7.22 -2.49 8.97
N ASP A 159 8.43 -2.32 8.43
CA ASP A 159 8.68 -2.38 6.99
C ASP A 159 8.50 -3.81 6.46
N LEU A 160 8.70 -4.82 7.31
CA LEU A 160 8.60 -6.23 6.95
C LEU A 160 7.19 -6.60 6.47
N CYS A 161 6.14 -5.97 7.02
CA CYS A 161 4.78 -6.18 6.57
C CYS A 161 4.56 -5.74 5.12
N PHE A 162 5.23 -4.66 4.69
CA PHE A 162 5.13 -4.15 3.32
C PHE A 162 6.00 -4.96 2.36
N LEU A 163 7.19 -5.36 2.78
CA LEU A 163 8.09 -6.18 1.96
C LEU A 163 7.46 -7.55 1.63
N ARG A 164 6.74 -8.15 2.59
CA ARG A 164 6.04 -9.44 2.41
C ARG A 164 4.89 -9.39 1.40
N LEU A 165 4.46 -8.19 0.97
CA LEU A 165 3.47 -8.03 -0.10
C LEU A 165 4.06 -8.30 -1.49
N LEU A 166 5.39 -8.20 -1.63
CA LEU A 166 6.08 -8.36 -2.90
C LEU A 166 6.34 -9.85 -3.16
N PRO A 167 6.11 -10.34 -4.40
CA PRO A 167 6.49 -11.69 -4.77
C PRO A 167 8.02 -11.86 -4.68
N PRO A 168 8.50 -13.08 -4.42
CA PRO A 168 9.93 -13.34 -4.33
C PRO A 168 10.63 -13.06 -5.65
N VAL A 169 11.77 -12.36 -5.59
CA VAL A 169 12.58 -12.04 -6.76
C VAL A 169 13.76 -13.02 -6.87
N PRO A 170 13.91 -13.72 -8.02
CA PRO A 170 15.02 -14.64 -8.24
C PRO A 170 16.39 -13.95 -8.06
N PRO A 171 17.42 -14.66 -7.55
CA PRO A 171 18.74 -14.06 -7.30
C PRO A 171 19.33 -13.29 -8.50
N GLY A 172 19.20 -13.85 -9.71
CA GLY A 172 19.69 -13.21 -10.94
C GLY A 172 18.93 -11.95 -11.38
N GLN A 173 17.74 -11.70 -10.82
CA GLN A 173 16.91 -10.52 -11.14
C GLN A 173 16.97 -9.44 -10.05
N ARG A 174 17.71 -9.67 -8.95
CA ARG A 174 17.75 -8.72 -7.82
C ARG A 174 18.30 -7.35 -8.20
N THR A 175 19.16 -7.23 -9.21
CA THR A 175 19.68 -5.95 -9.73
C THR A 175 18.62 -5.12 -10.44
N ALA A 176 17.62 -5.77 -11.02
CA ALA A 176 16.53 -5.18 -11.78
C ALA A 176 15.18 -5.57 -11.17
N GLU A 177 15.12 -5.62 -9.83
CA GLU A 177 13.97 -6.08 -9.06
C GLU A 177 12.69 -5.34 -9.45
N THR A 178 12.74 -4.02 -9.54
CA THR A 178 11.59 -3.18 -9.92
C THR A 178 11.05 -3.57 -11.30
N ARG A 179 11.94 -3.74 -12.29
CA ARG A 179 11.55 -4.19 -13.64
C ARG A 179 10.91 -5.57 -13.58
N HIS A 180 11.52 -6.50 -12.83
CA HIS A 180 10.96 -7.84 -12.66
C HIS A 180 9.57 -7.79 -12.05
N LEU A 181 9.37 -7.03 -10.96
CA LEU A 181 8.09 -6.91 -10.27
C LEU A 181 7.02 -6.27 -11.16
N LEU A 182 7.34 -5.24 -11.95
CA LEU A 182 6.39 -4.59 -12.86
C LEU A 182 5.84 -5.53 -13.95
N VAL A 183 6.68 -6.43 -14.46
CA VAL A 183 6.30 -7.41 -15.49
C VAL A 183 5.67 -8.67 -14.89
N ASN A 184 5.94 -8.96 -13.61
CA ASN A 184 5.42 -10.16 -12.96
C ASN A 184 3.90 -10.09 -12.74
N ASP A 185 3.17 -11.00 -13.38
CA ASP A 185 1.71 -11.12 -13.31
C ASP A 185 1.20 -11.88 -12.07
N LEU A 186 2.08 -12.53 -11.29
CA LEU A 186 1.72 -13.19 -10.02
C LEU A 186 1.35 -12.21 -8.91
N PHE A 187 1.38 -10.92 -9.22
CA PHE A 187 1.02 -9.86 -8.32
C PHE A 187 -0.51 -9.81 -8.22
N ALA A 188 -1.09 -10.46 -7.20
CA ALA A 188 -2.50 -10.39 -6.88
C ALA A 188 -2.86 -8.96 -6.41
N LEU A 189 -3.02 -8.05 -7.38
CA LEU A 189 -2.96 -6.60 -7.16
C LEU A 189 -3.96 -6.11 -6.11
N GLU A 190 -5.24 -6.50 -6.22
CA GLU A 190 -6.26 -6.09 -5.25
C GLU A 190 -5.94 -6.59 -3.83
N HIS A 191 -5.41 -7.80 -3.72
CA HIS A 191 -5.03 -8.37 -2.44
C HIS A 191 -3.85 -7.61 -1.82
N CYS A 192 -2.82 -7.32 -2.61
CA CYS A 192 -1.67 -6.55 -2.18
C CYS A 192 -2.06 -5.11 -1.79
N ILE A 193 -2.96 -4.46 -2.55
CA ILE A 193 -3.48 -3.12 -2.22
C ILE A 193 -4.25 -3.15 -0.89
N ALA A 194 -5.17 -4.11 -0.71
CA ALA A 194 -5.94 -4.23 0.52
C ALA A 194 -5.05 -4.49 1.75
N GLN A 195 -4.05 -5.37 1.62
CA GLN A 195 -3.08 -5.60 2.70
C GLN A 195 -2.22 -4.36 2.96
N PHE A 196 -1.74 -3.68 1.92
CA PHE A 196 -0.98 -2.44 2.03
C PHE A 196 -1.75 -1.39 2.84
N GLN A 197 -3.01 -1.13 2.48
CA GLN A 197 -3.88 -0.18 3.17
C GLN A 197 -4.12 -0.59 4.63
N ARG A 198 -4.32 -1.88 4.90
CA ARG A 198 -4.48 -2.39 6.27
C ARG A 198 -3.24 -2.14 7.11
N HIS A 199 -2.06 -2.41 6.57
CA HIS A 199 -0.78 -2.16 7.25
C HIS A 199 -0.55 -0.67 7.47
N HIS A 200 -0.77 0.16 6.45
CA HIS A 200 -0.63 1.62 6.53
C HIS A 200 -1.56 2.23 7.58
N ARG A 201 -2.84 1.82 7.63
CA ARG A 201 -3.77 2.29 8.66
C ARG A 201 -3.32 1.91 10.08
N ARG A 202 -2.77 0.70 10.27
CA ARG A 202 -2.26 0.26 11.59
C ARG A 202 -1.05 1.06 12.05
N THR A 203 -0.10 1.30 11.15
CA THR A 203 1.10 2.11 11.44
C THR A 203 0.74 3.59 11.61
N ALA A 204 -0.24 4.11 10.88
CA ALA A 204 -0.72 5.48 10.99
C ALA A 204 -1.41 5.75 12.33
N ILE A 205 -2.25 4.82 12.81
CA ILE A 205 -3.03 4.96 14.06
C ILE A 205 -2.19 4.70 15.32
N GLY A 206 -0.93 4.29 15.17
CA GLY A 206 -0.01 3.99 16.26
C GLY A 206 -0.35 2.69 16.99
N MET A 207 -1.02 1.75 16.31
CA MET A 207 -1.45 0.46 16.88
C MET A 207 -0.35 -0.60 16.87
N CYS A 208 0.84 -0.29 16.36
CA CYS A 208 2.05 -1.04 16.70
C CYS A 208 2.57 -0.55 18.05
N GLY A 209 2.00 -1.08 19.13
CA GLY A 209 2.60 -0.96 20.46
C GLY A 209 3.96 -1.65 20.51
N PRO A 210 4.85 -1.25 21.43
CA PRO A 210 6.01 -2.06 21.78
C PRO A 210 5.49 -3.32 22.51
N ASP A 211 5.75 -4.49 21.95
CA ASP A 211 5.94 -5.79 22.64
C ASP A 211 5.47 -6.97 21.78
N GLU A 212 6.30 -7.31 20.78
CA GLU A 212 6.40 -8.71 20.32
C GLU A 212 7.71 -9.35 20.84
N SER A 213 8.18 -8.88 22.00
CA SER A 213 9.39 -9.40 22.67
C SER A 213 9.11 -9.97 24.07
N SER A 214 7.87 -9.93 24.55
CA SER A 214 7.49 -10.39 25.90
C SER A 214 6.84 -11.79 25.92
N ALA A 215 6.74 -12.49 24.78
CA ALA A 215 6.16 -13.84 24.70
C ALA A 215 7.21 -14.97 24.71
N ARG A 216 8.34 -14.78 25.42
CA ARG A 216 9.33 -15.83 25.65
C ARG A 216 9.87 -15.83 27.08
N GLN A 217 9.01 -15.76 28.11
CA GLN A 217 9.45 -16.09 29.46
C GLN A 217 8.31 -16.35 30.46
N GLN A 218 7.41 -17.29 30.16
CA GLN A 218 6.55 -17.84 31.20
C GLN A 218 6.06 -19.24 30.81
N ASP A 219 6.97 -20.22 30.91
CA ASP A 219 6.61 -21.62 31.18
C ASP A 219 7.89 -22.41 31.50
N ARG A 220 8.41 -22.16 32.70
CA ARG A 220 9.32 -23.05 33.42
C ARG A 220 8.99 -22.91 34.90
N GLY A 221 8.26 -23.89 35.43
CA GLY A 221 7.93 -23.95 36.85
C GLY A 221 6.81 -24.93 37.19
N ASP A 222 7.18 -26.21 37.21
CA ASP A 222 6.76 -27.24 38.18
C ASP A 222 5.36 -27.92 38.17
N ASN A 223 5.49 -29.25 38.03
CA ASN A 223 4.93 -30.32 38.85
C ASN A 223 3.52 -30.90 38.61
N SER A 224 3.60 -32.09 38.00
CA SER A 224 3.09 -33.37 38.51
C SER A 224 1.60 -33.69 38.48
N SER A 225 1.35 -34.83 37.82
CA SER A 225 0.54 -35.96 38.29
C SER A 225 -0.75 -36.26 37.51
N ILE A 226 -0.75 -37.45 36.90
CA ILE A 226 -1.83 -38.44 36.90
C ILE A 226 -3.09 -38.08 36.09
N HIS A 227 -3.23 -38.69 34.91
CA HIS A 227 -4.31 -39.66 34.57
C HIS A 227 -4.02 -40.22 33.15
N GLN A 228 -3.52 -41.46 33.09
CA GLN A 228 -4.25 -42.64 32.55
C GLN A 228 -4.42 -42.65 31.02
N ARG A 229 -3.68 -43.58 30.36
CA ARG A 229 -4.22 -44.78 29.66
C ARG A 229 -4.83 -44.45 28.27
N THR A 230 -4.44 -45.01 27.12
CA THR A 230 -3.97 -46.36 26.78
C THR A 230 -3.48 -46.41 25.32
N LEU A 231 -2.35 -47.11 25.11
CA LEU A 231 -1.87 -47.92 23.97
C LEU A 231 -2.51 -47.77 22.57
N VAL A 232 -1.66 -47.50 21.56
CA VAL A 232 -1.47 -48.42 20.42
C VAL A 232 0.01 -48.40 20.01
N SER A 233 0.69 -49.52 20.20
CA SER A 233 1.98 -49.81 19.58
C SER A 233 1.93 -51.27 19.16
N VAL A 234 2.07 -51.55 17.86
CA VAL A 234 2.63 -52.83 17.41
C VAL A 234 3.60 -52.52 16.29
N GLN A 235 4.85 -52.85 16.59
CA GLN A 235 6.05 -52.71 15.80
C GLN A 235 6.19 -53.90 14.84
N ALA A 236 6.97 -53.67 13.79
CA ALA A 236 7.39 -54.65 12.79
C ALA A 236 8.04 -55.92 13.36
N CYS A 237 8.01 -57.02 12.60
CA CYS A 237 9.04 -58.05 12.61
C CYS A 237 9.27 -58.63 11.20
N VAL A 238 10.55 -58.87 10.93
CA VAL A 238 11.19 -59.47 9.77
C VAL A 238 11.31 -60.99 9.97
N GLY A 239 11.24 -61.77 8.89
CA GLY A 239 12.09 -62.94 8.65
C GLY A 239 11.63 -64.32 9.12
N ARG A 240 11.24 -65.16 8.16
CA ARG A 240 11.88 -66.45 7.84
C ARG A 240 11.68 -66.76 6.37
#